data_AF-A0A1Y5JWM6-F1
#
_entry.id   AF-A0A1Y5JWM6-F1
#
_cell.length_a   1.000
_cell.length_b   1.000
_cell.length_c   1.000
_cell.angle_alpha   90.00
_cell.angle_beta   90.00
_cell.angle_gamma   90.00
#
_symmetry.space_group_name_H-M   'P 1'
#
loop_
_entity.id
_entity.type
_entity.pdbx_description
1 polymer ?
#
loop_
_entity_poly.entity_id
_entity_poly.type
_entity_poly.pdbx_seq_one_letter_code
_entity_poly.pdbx_strand_id
1 'polypeptide(L)' 'MTKGEEYLKMYPSLMKWINQCIACQSIGYKPDLPHELATYDGINMSAAAANLRRFFKPMSVDEIGLCDTCKKFR' A
#
# COMPACT_ATOMS: atom_id res chain seq x y z
N MET A 1 -7.50 15.13 3.07
CA MET A 1 -6.50 14.11 3.41
C MET A 1 -7.21 12.98 4.11
N THR A 2 -7.00 11.74 3.68
CA THR A 2 -7.62 10.56 4.28
C THR A 2 -6.81 10.10 5.50
N LYS A 3 -7.43 9.33 6.39
CA LYS A 3 -6.72 8.71 7.54
C LYS A 3 -5.55 7.83 7.10
N GLY A 4 -5.67 7.18 5.93
CA GLY A 4 -4.58 6.41 5.35
C GLY A 4 -3.40 7.28 4.95
N GLU A 5 -3.64 8.41 4.30
CA GLU A 5 -2.59 9.37 3.91
C GLU A 5 -1.89 9.98 5.13
N GLU A 6 -2.64 10.32 6.18
CA GLU A 6 -2.09 10.77 7.47
C GLU A 6 -1.21 9.69 8.12
N TYR A 7 -1.67 8.44 8.09
CA TYR A 7 -0.91 7.31 8.60
C TYR A 7 0.42 7.12 7.85
N LEU A 8 0.42 7.22 6.52
CA LEU A 8 1.64 7.14 5.72
C LEU A 8 2.58 8.33 5.93
N LYS A 9 2.06 9.52 6.25
CA LYS A 9 2.88 10.67 6.65
C LYS A 9 3.60 10.44 7.98
N MET A 10 2.94 9.80 8.95
CA MET A 10 3.56 9.42 10.22
C MET A 10 4.58 8.29 10.07
N TYR A 11 4.35 7.36 9.14
CA TYR A 11 5.21 6.19 8.92
C TYR A 11 5.65 6.07 7.45
N PRO A 12 6.56 6.93 6.96
CA PRO A 12 6.94 6.97 5.55
C PRO A 12 7.54 5.66 5.02
N SER A 13 8.17 4.85 5.89
CA SER A 13 8.72 3.54 5.53
C SER A 13 7.67 2.54 5.03
N LEU A 14 6.39 2.76 5.35
CA LEU A 14 5.28 1.94 4.87
C LEU A 14 4.88 2.22 3.42
N MET A 15 5.36 3.32 2.81
CA MET A 15 5.11 3.63 1.40
C MET A 15 5.58 2.51 0.46
N LYS A 16 6.60 1.73 0.85
CA LYS A 16 7.07 0.58 0.06
C LYS A 16 6.00 -0.50 -0.16
N TRP A 17 4.95 -0.52 0.68
CA TRP A 17 3.81 -1.44 0.61
C TRP A 17 2.59 -0.85 -0.09
N ILE A 18 2.71 0.34 -0.65
CA ILE A 18 1.64 1.03 -1.35
C ILE A 18 1.96 1.05 -2.84
N ASN A 19 0.95 0.74 -3.64
CA ASN A 19 0.94 0.97 -5.08
C ASN A 19 0.09 2.20 -5.38
N GLN A 20 0.47 2.93 -6.43
CA GLN A 20 -0.28 4.04 -7.00
C GLN A 20 -0.36 3.85 -8.51
N CYS A 21 -1.56 3.92 -9.07
CA CYS A 21 -1.75 3.82 -10.51
C CYS A 21 -1.28 5.11 -11.19
N ILE A 22 -0.39 5.01 -12.19
CA ILE A 22 0.11 6.21 -12.90
C ILE A 22 -0.97 6.93 -13.73
N ALA A 23 -2.03 6.21 -14.14
CA ALA A 23 -3.08 6.77 -14.98
C ALA A 23 -4.20 7.43 -14.16
N CYS A 24 -4.80 6.71 -13.21
CA CYS A 24 -5.94 7.21 -12.43
C CYS A 24 -5.57 7.72 -11.04
N GLN A 25 -4.30 7.61 -10.64
CA GLN A 25 -3.79 8.06 -9.33
C GLN A 25 -4.45 7.37 -8.12
N SER A 26 -5.20 6.28 -8.34
CA SER A 26 -5.74 5.47 -7.25
C SER A 26 -4.62 4.83 -6.45
N ILE A 27 -4.82 4.69 -5.14
CA ILE A 27 -3.83 4.17 -4.21
C ILE A 27 -4.39 2.91 -3.54
N GLY A 28 -3.55 1.90 -3.38
CA GLY A 28 -3.90 0.66 -2.69
C GLY A 28 -2.67 -0.03 -2.10
N TYR A 29 -2.86 -0.95 -1.15
CA TYR A 29 -1.73 -1.73 -0.64
C TYR A 29 -1.34 -2.84 -1.63
N LYS A 30 -0.05 -3.19 -1.67
CA LYS A 30 0.46 -4.28 -2.50
C LYS A 30 -0.13 -5.62 -2.05
N PRO A 31 -0.72 -6.45 -2.93
CA PRO A 31 -1.36 -7.69 -2.50
C PRO A 31 -0.42 -8.71 -1.82
N ASP A 32 0.89 -8.60 -2.05
CA ASP A 32 1.94 -9.38 -1.38
C ASP A 32 2.33 -8.85 0.01
N LEU A 33 1.64 -7.83 0.52
CA LEU A 33 1.82 -7.31 1.88
C LEU A 33 1.74 -8.49 2.89
N PRO A 34 2.81 -8.73 3.67
CA PRO A 34 2.81 -9.77 4.70
C PRO A 34 1.63 -9.65 5.67
N HIS A 35 1.21 -10.77 6.26
CA HIS A 35 0.12 -10.75 7.25
C HIS A 35 0.46 -9.84 8.44
N GLU A 36 1.73 -9.87 8.85
CA GLU A 36 2.27 -9.07 9.93
C GLU A 36 3.60 -8.44 9.48
N LEU A 37 3.92 -7.25 9.99
CA LEU A 37 5.18 -6.57 9.72
C LEU A 37 5.96 -6.45 11.02
N ALA A 38 7.20 -6.93 11.04
CA ALA A 38 8.09 -6.73 12.18
C ALA A 38 8.35 -5.24 12.42
N THR A 39 8.54 -4.87 13.69
CA THR A 39 9.07 -3.57 14.10
C THR A 39 10.54 -3.43 13.70
N TYR A 40 11.10 -2.24 13.89
CA TYR A 40 12.49 -1.94 13.50
C TYR A 40 13.54 -2.86 14.16
N ASP A 41 13.22 -3.40 15.34
CA ASP A 41 14.07 -4.36 16.05
C ASP A 41 14.09 -5.77 15.41
N GLY A 42 13.19 -6.07 14.46
CA GLY A 42 13.06 -7.37 13.82
C GLY A 42 12.54 -8.48 14.74
N ILE A 43 12.18 -8.16 15.99
CA ILE A 43 11.81 -9.12 17.04
C ILE A 43 10.31 -9.04 17.30
N ASN A 44 9.76 -7.83 17.42
CA ASN A 44 8.35 -7.63 17.71
C ASN A 44 7.54 -7.45 16.42
N MET A 45 6.24 -7.76 16.48
CA MET A 45 5.32 -7.55 15.35
C MET A 45 4.54 -6.25 15.56
N SER A 46 4.36 -5.50 14.47
CA SER A 46 3.65 -4.23 14.46
C SER A 46 2.24 -4.38 13.89
N ALA A 47 1.33 -3.50 14.33
CA ALA A 47 -0.02 -3.38 13.76
C ALA A 47 -0.04 -2.77 12.35
N ALA A 48 1.12 -2.51 11.72
CA ALA A 48 1.21 -1.78 10.46
C ALA A 48 0.48 -2.49 9.31
N ALA A 49 0.64 -3.81 9.17
CA ALA A 49 -0.05 -4.58 8.14
C ALA A 49 -1.58 -4.49 8.27
N ALA A 50 -2.09 -4.63 9.50
CA ALA A 50 -3.52 -4.51 9.79
C ALA A 50 -4.05 -3.10 9.49
N ASN A 51 -3.31 -2.06 9.88
CA ASN A 51 -3.66 -0.68 9.58
C ASN A 51 -3.68 -0.39 8.08
N LEU A 52 -2.69 -0.88 7.32
CA LEU A 52 -2.67 -0.73 5.86
C LEU A 52 -3.89 -1.38 5.20
N ARG A 53 -4.26 -2.61 5.62
CA ARG A 53 -5.47 -3.30 5.12
C ARG A 53 -6.77 -2.58 5.51
N ARG A 54 -6.77 -1.87 6.64
CA ARG A 54 -7.91 -1.08 7.11
C ARG A 54 -8.10 0.20 6.28
N PHE A 55 -7.01 0.87 5.90
CA PHE A 55 -7.07 2.15 5.22
C PHE A 55 -7.09 2.07 3.70
N PHE A 56 -6.48 1.02 3.12
CA PHE A 56 -6.31 0.88 1.68
C PHE A 56 -6.94 -0.41 1.18
N LYS A 57 -7.41 -0.41 -0.08
CA LYS A 57 -7.82 -1.63 -0.78
C LYS A 57 -6.59 -2.32 -1.41
N PRO A 58 -6.59 -3.66 -1.58
CA PRO A 58 -5.53 -4.31 -2.33
C PRO A 58 -5.52 -3.78 -3.77
N MET A 59 -4.33 -3.49 -4.30
CA MET A 59 -4.20 -3.03 -5.68
C MET A 59 -2.88 -3.50 -6.28
N SER A 60 -2.98 -4.35 -7.30
CA SER A 60 -1.85 -4.66 -8.18
C SER A 60 -1.64 -3.56 -9.21
N VAL A 61 -0.39 -3.38 -9.63
CA VAL A 61 -0.03 -2.61 -10.82
C VAL A 61 0.86 -3.47 -11.72
N ASP A 62 0.83 -3.22 -13.03
CA ASP A 62 1.75 -3.85 -13.98
C ASP A 62 3.15 -3.20 -13.94
N GLU A 63 4.05 -3.63 -14.84
CA GLU A 63 5.44 -3.18 -14.91
C GLU A 63 5.60 -1.67 -15.14
N ILE A 64 4.60 -1.02 -15.73
CA ILE A 64 4.60 0.43 -15.99
C ILE A 64 3.74 1.21 -14.97
N GLY A 65 3.15 0.52 -13.98
CA GLY A 65 2.39 1.15 -12.91
C GLY A 65 0.89 1.32 -13.19
N LEU A 66 0.29 0.57 -14.11
CA LEU A 66 -1.17 0.61 -14.36
C LEU A 66 -1.92 -0.40 -13.51
N CYS A 67 -3.01 0.02 -12.87
CA CYS A 67 -3.92 -0.89 -12.18
C CYS A 67 -4.73 -1.76 -13.17
N ASP A 68 -5.33 -2.84 -12.65
CA ASP A 68 -6.11 -3.80 -13.46
C ASP A 68 -7.26 -3.18 -14.26
N THR A 69 -7.79 -2.04 -13.80
CA THR A 69 -8.81 -1.30 -14.53
C THR A 69 -8.17 -0.49 -15.67
N CYS A 70 -7.12 0.28 -15.38
CA CYS A 70 -6.50 1.17 -16.35
C CYS A 70 -5.76 0.43 -17.47
N LYS A 71 -5.16 -0.74 -17.17
CA LYS A 71 -4.47 -1.53 -18.18
C LYS A 71 -5.37 -2.06 -19.30
N LYS A 72 -6.71 -2.05 -19.11
CA LYS A 72 -7.69 -2.45 -20.13
C LYS A 72 -7.92 -1.38 -21.20
N PHE A 73 -7.49 -0.14 -20.95
CA PHE A 73 -7.65 1.00 -21.85
C PHE A 73 -6.32 1.38 -22.55
N ARG A 74 -5.32 0.51 -22.45
CA ARG A 74 -4.02 0.64 -23.08
C ARG A 74 -4.01 -0.05 -24.43
#